data_AF-A0A919DRL3-F1
#
_entry.id   AF-A0A919DRL3-F1
#
_cell.length_a   1.000
_cell.length_b   1.000
_cell.length_c   1.000
_cell.angle_alpha   90.00
_cell.angle_beta   90.00
_cell.angle_gamma   90.00
#
_symmetry.space_group_name_H-M   'P 1'
#
loop_
_entity.id
_entity.type
_entity.pdbx_description
1 polymer ?
#
loop_
_entity_poly.entity_id
_entity_poly.type
_entity_poly.pdbx_seq_one_letter_code
_entity_poly.pdbx_strand_id
1 'polypeptide(L)'
;MLSRDGRPLMPCHPARARELLGKGRAVVARQVPFTIRLKDRTLAESEVDGVQLRIDPGSKGTGLVLTDEKKETREDGTTVVVRRGLISIEQRLPLESTACAAG
;
A
#
# COMPACT_ATOMS: atom_id res chain seq x y z
N MET A 1 5.79 -3.95 -2.65
CA MET A 1 7.08 -4.20 -3.34
C MET A 1 7.49 -5.64 -3.06
N LEU A 2 8.32 -6.26 -3.91
CA LEU A 2 8.84 -7.61 -3.68
C LEU A 2 10.36 -7.62 -3.56
N SER A 3 10.90 -8.49 -2.71
CA SER A 3 12.33 -8.81 -2.63
C SER A 3 12.81 -9.58 -3.88
N ARG A 4 14.12 -9.78 -4.01
CA ARG A 4 14.74 -10.58 -5.08
C ARG A 4 14.05 -11.91 -5.32
N ASP A 5 13.72 -12.60 -4.23
CA ASP A 5 13.12 -13.93 -4.22
C ASP A 5 11.58 -13.90 -4.29
N GLY A 6 10.99 -12.73 -4.56
CA GLY A 6 9.55 -12.56 -4.73
C GLY A 6 8.76 -12.46 -3.41
N ARG A 7 9.43 -12.31 -2.27
CA ARG A 7 8.75 -12.16 -0.98
C ARG A 7 8.22 -10.73 -0.79
N PRO A 8 7.03 -10.51 -0.20
CA PRO A 8 6.52 -9.18 0.08
C PRO A 8 7.46 -8.36 0.96
N LEU A 9 7.65 -7.09 0.59
CA LEU A 9 8.31 -6.05 1.37
C LEU A 9 7.34 -4.89 1.60
N MET A 10 7.74 -3.95 2.47
CA MET A 10 6.99 -2.72 2.70
C MET A 10 6.62 -2.03 1.38
N PRO A 11 5.40 -1.47 1.27
CA PRO A 11 5.05 -0.55 0.19
C PRO A 11 6.03 0.62 0.16
N CYS A 12 6.33 1.12 -1.05
CA CYS A 12 7.19 2.29 -1.22
C CYS A 12 6.45 3.39 -1.97
N HIS A 13 6.87 4.62 -1.75
CA HIS A 13 6.34 5.77 -2.50
C HIS A 13 6.61 5.61 -4.02
N PRO A 14 5.69 6.01 -4.91
CA PRO A 14 5.87 5.86 -6.36
C PRO A 14 7.16 6.48 -6.91
N ALA A 15 7.65 7.56 -6.30
CA ALA A 15 8.93 8.17 -6.65
C ALA A 15 10.11 7.21 -6.48
N ARG A 16 10.13 6.45 -5.36
CA ARG A 16 11.16 5.45 -5.09
C ARG A 16 11.11 4.28 -6.08
N ALA A 17 9.91 3.84 -6.45
CA ALA A 17 9.75 2.79 -7.45
C ALA A 17 10.31 3.21 -8.82
N ARG A 18 10.01 4.45 -9.27
CA ARG A 18 10.55 5.02 -10.50
C ARG A 18 12.08 5.12 -10.48
N GLU A 19 12.64 5.59 -9.36
CA GLU A 19 14.09 5.68 -9.19
C GLU A 19 14.78 4.31 -9.30
N LEU A 20 14.24 3.28 -8.64
CA LEU A 20 14.78 1.92 -8.67
C LEU A 20 14.70 1.29 -10.06
N LEU A 21 13.61 1.53 -10.79
CA LEU A 21 13.45 1.10 -12.18
C LEU A 21 14.44 1.82 -13.09
N GLY A 22 14.57 3.15 -12.97
CA GLY A 22 15.51 3.95 -13.76
C GLY A 22 16.96 3.56 -13.54
N LYS A 23 17.32 3.14 -12.32
CA LYS A 23 18.64 2.60 -11.98
C LYS A 23 18.84 1.13 -12.38
N GLY A 24 17.83 0.48 -12.98
CA GLY A 24 17.90 -0.94 -13.38
C GLY A 24 17.94 -1.94 -12.21
N ARG A 25 17.74 -1.48 -10.96
CA ARG A 25 17.79 -2.28 -9.73
C ARG A 25 16.50 -3.04 -9.42
N ALA A 26 15.43 -2.74 -10.15
CA ALA A 26 14.15 -3.40 -10.03
C ALA A 26 13.60 -3.79 -11.41
N VAL A 27 12.61 -4.68 -11.41
CA VAL A 27 11.78 -5.00 -12.58
C VAL A 27 10.31 -4.85 -12.23
N VAL A 28 9.47 -4.58 -13.22
CA VAL A 28 8.01 -4.63 -13.04
C VAL A 28 7.58 -6.09 -12.91
N ALA A 29 6.92 -6.44 -11.81
CA ALA A 29 6.40 -7.79 -11.56
C ALA A 29 4.90 -7.89 -11.89
N ARG A 30 4.13 -6.81 -11.67
CA ARG A 30 2.70 -6.73 -11.96
C ARG A 30 2.29 -5.28 -12.23
N GLN A 31 1.35 -5.05 -13.15
CA GLN A 31 0.88 -3.70 -13.49
C GLN A 31 -0.20 -3.18 -12.54
N VAL A 32 -1.17 -4.02 -12.13
CA VAL A 32 -2.25 -3.61 -11.22
C VAL A 32 -2.51 -4.70 -10.16
N PRO A 33 -2.27 -4.43 -8.86
CA PRO A 33 -1.62 -3.21 -8.36
C PRO A 33 -0.17 -3.15 -8.85
N PHE A 34 0.32 -1.93 -9.10
CA PHE A 34 1.67 -1.71 -9.62
C PHE A 34 2.69 -2.22 -8.61
N THR A 35 3.43 -3.26 -9.01
CA THR A 35 4.33 -3.98 -8.13
C THR A 35 5.68 -4.15 -8.82
N ILE A 36 6.73 -3.66 -8.17
CA ILE A 36 8.12 -3.90 -8.58
C ILE A 36 8.77 -4.98 -7.73
N ARG A 37 9.72 -5.71 -8.33
CA ARG A 37 10.59 -6.67 -7.67
C ARG A 37 12.03 -6.19 -7.73
N LEU A 38 12.69 -6.13 -6.58
CA LEU A 38 14.11 -5.78 -6.48
C LEU A 38 14.98 -6.90 -7.06
N LYS A 39 16.16 -6.58 -7.60
CA LYS A 39 17.10 -7.59 -8.12
C LYS A 39 18.21 -7.96 -7.13
N ASP A 40 18.46 -7.08 -6.17
CA ASP A 40 19.70 -7.03 -5.42
C ASP A 40 19.52 -7.08 -3.90
N ARG A 41 18.28 -7.26 -3.42
CA ARG A 41 17.95 -7.27 -2.00
C ARG A 41 16.95 -8.36 -1.64
N THR A 42 17.23 -9.10 -0.58
CA THR A 42 16.38 -10.17 -0.02
C THR A 42 15.47 -9.64 1.10
N LEU A 43 14.57 -10.51 1.60
CA LEU A 43 13.73 -10.19 2.76
C LEU A 43 14.57 -10.02 4.04
N ALA A 44 15.57 -10.88 4.25
CA ALA A 44 16.40 -10.85 5.45
C ALA A 44 17.25 -9.57 5.57
N GLU A 45 17.54 -8.92 4.44
CA GLU A 45 18.28 -7.64 4.36
C GLU A 45 17.34 -6.42 4.39
N SER A 46 16.06 -6.62 4.69
CA SER A 46 15.03 -5.58 4.63
C SER A 46 14.30 -5.46 5.95
N GLU A 47 14.06 -4.21 6.36
CA GLU A 47 13.13 -3.90 7.44
C GLU A 47 11.70 -3.99 6.88
N VAL A 48 10.89 -4.85 7.50
CA VAL A 48 9.48 -5.01 7.16
C VAL A 48 8.66 -4.87 8.42
N ASP A 49 7.94 -3.75 8.50
CA ASP A 49 7.00 -3.49 9.57
C ASP A 49 5.61 -4.04 9.23
N GLY A 50 4.76 -4.16 10.25
CA GLY A 50 3.36 -4.51 10.04
C GLY A 50 2.57 -3.37 9.38
N VAL A 51 1.55 -3.74 8.60
CA VAL A 51 0.52 -2.82 8.12
C VAL A 51 -0.82 -3.18 8.76
N GLN A 52 -1.65 -2.17 9.00
CA GLN A 52 -3.01 -2.32 9.50
C GLN A 52 -3.99 -2.03 8.38
N LEU A 53 -4.96 -2.93 8.17
CA LEU A 53 -6.11 -2.69 7.31
C LEU A 53 -7.23 -2.03 8.13
N ARG A 54 -7.70 -0.87 7.65
CA ARG A 54 -8.86 -0.17 8.18
C ARG A 54 -10.00 -0.30 7.18
N ILE A 55 -11.17 -0.63 7.69
CA ILE A 55 -12.38 -0.88 6.89
C ILE A 55 -13.45 0.10 7.40
N ASP A 56 -14.00 0.89 6.50
CA ASP A 56 -15.05 1.87 6.78
C ASP A 56 -16.27 1.57 5.89
N PRO A 57 -17.24 0.78 6.37
CA PRO A 57 -18.43 0.44 5.61
C PRO A 57 -19.38 1.65 5.51
N GLY A 58 -19.79 1.99 4.28
CA GLY A 58 -20.76 3.04 3.99
C GLY A 58 -21.93 2.51 3.16
N SER A 59 -22.99 3.32 3.04
CA SER A 59 -24.24 2.94 2.35
C SER A 59 -24.09 2.69 0.85
N LYS A 60 -23.08 3.29 0.20
CA LYS A 60 -22.80 3.16 -1.24
C LYS A 60 -21.54 2.35 -1.55
N GLY A 61 -20.74 2.04 -0.53
CA GLY A 61 -19.44 1.42 -0.71
C GLY A 61 -18.68 1.31 0.59
N THR A 62 -17.61 0.52 0.57
CA THR A 62 -16.70 0.33 1.70
C THR A 62 -15.36 0.98 1.40
N GLY A 63 -14.94 1.91 2.24
CA GLY A 63 -13.59 2.45 2.22
C GLY A 63 -12.62 1.44 2.84
N LEU A 64 -11.49 1.20 2.18
CA LEU A 64 -10.41 0.36 2.67
C LEU A 64 -9.12 1.17 2.66
N VAL A 65 -8.42 1.22 3.79
CA VAL A 65 -7.15 1.94 3.93
C VAL A 65 -6.11 1.05 4.58
N LEU A 66 -4.95 0.94 3.94
CA LEU A 66 -3.76 0.36 4.55
C LEU A 66 -2.95 1.46 5.23
N THR A 67 -2.67 1.30 6.52
CA THR A 67 -1.86 2.23 7.32
C THR A 67 -0.65 1.53 7.93
N ASP A 68 0.44 2.26 8.13
CA ASP A 68 1.51 1.86 9.05
C ASP A 68 1.62 2.82 10.24
N GLU A 69 2.36 2.38 11.25
CA GLU A 69 2.73 3.19 12.41
C GLU A 69 4.25 3.34 12.45
N LYS A 70 4.72 4.58 12.47
CA LYS A 70 6.14 4.92 12.51
C LYS A 70 6.43 5.74 13.75
N LYS A 71 7.47 5.34 14.49
CA LYS A 71 8.00 6.14 15.60
C LYS A 71 8.87 7.24 15.02
N GLU A 72 8.54 8.48 15.34
CA GLU A 72 9.31 9.66 14.95
C GLU A 72 9.76 10.39 16.23
N THR A 73 11.06 10.62 16.35
CA THR A 73 11.62 11.41 17.44
C THR A 73 11.75 12.85 16.96
N ARG A 74 11.08 13.76 17.67
CA ARG A 74 11.15 15.20 17.42
C ARG A 74 12.44 15.79 18.00
N GLU A 75 12.78 17.00 17.56
CA GLU A 75 13.98 17.72 17.99
C GLU A 75 14.00 18.00 19.52
N ASP A 76 12.84 18.03 20.15
CA ASP A 76 12.65 18.17 21.60
C ASP A 76 12.87 16.85 22.39
N GLY A 77 13.26 15.77 21.72
CA GLY A 77 13.44 14.44 22.32
C GLY A 77 12.14 13.66 22.51
N THR A 78 10.98 14.23 22.18
CA THR A 78 9.70 13.55 22.30
C THR A 78 9.54 12.53 21.17
N THR A 79 9.31 11.26 21.53
CA THR A 79 8.96 10.23 20.54
C THR A 79 7.46 10.19 20.36
N VAL A 80 7.00 10.44 19.14
CA VAL A 80 5.59 10.34 18.74
C VAL A 80 5.39 9.15 17.81
N VAL A 81 4.27 8.45 17.96
CA VAL A 81 3.85 7.43 17.00
C VAL A 81 2.97 8.12 15.96
N VAL A 82 3.47 8.19 14.73
CA VAL A 82 2.76 8.76 13.59
C VAL A 82 2.13 7.63 12.79
N ARG A 83 0.84 7.77 12.48
CA ARG A 83 0.13 6.86 11.58
C ARG A 83 0.11 7.43 10.18
N ARG A 84 0.54 6.65 9.18
CA ARG A 84 0.56 7.10 7.78
C ARG A 84 -0.35 6.23 6.93
N GLY A 85 -1.08 6.87 6.02
CA GLY A 85 -1.85 6.17 4.98
C GLY A 85 -0.92 5.74 3.85
N LEU A 86 -0.93 4.44 3.52
CA LEU A 86 -0.12 3.87 2.45
C LEU A 86 -0.92 3.77 1.16
N ILE A 87 -2.13 3.22 1.23
CA ILE A 87 -3.01 2.96 0.10
C ILE A 87 -4.45 3.12 0.57
N SER A 88 -5.27 3.80 -0.22
CA SER A 88 -6.72 3.92 -0.02
C SER A 88 -7.46 3.45 -1.26
N ILE A 89 -8.48 2.62 -1.08
CA ILE A 89 -9.38 2.17 -2.15
C ILE A 89 -10.83 2.21 -1.66
N GLU A 90 -11.77 2.42 -2.59
CA GLU A 90 -13.21 2.36 -2.31
C GLU A 90 -13.81 1.21 -3.11
N GLN A 91 -14.42 0.25 -2.41
CA GLN A 91 -15.22 -0.78 -3.04
C GLN A 91 -16.67 -0.31 -3.09
N ARG A 92 -17.14 0.11 -4.27
CA ARG A 92 -18.55 0.49 -4.44
C ARG A 92 -19.44 -0.75 -4.42
N LEU A 93 -20.56 -0.64 -3.73
CA LEU A 93 -21.64 -1.62 -3.85
C LEU A 93 -22.21 -1.51 -5.27
N PRO A 94 -22.61 -2.64 -5.89
CA PRO A 94 -23.31 -2.57 -7.17
C PRO A 94 -24.51 -1.66 -6.98
N LEU A 95 -24.66 -0.67 -7.86
CA LEU A 95 -25.86 0.15 -7.92
C LEU A 95 -27.02 -0.83 -8.01
N GLU A 96 -27.92 -0.81 -7.04
CA GLU A 96 -29.22 -1.48 -7.19
C GLU A 96 -29.76 -1.03 -8.54
N SER A 97 -29.94 -1.98 -9.45
CA SER A 97 -30.62 -1.72 -10.70
C SER A 97 -31.96 -1.11 -10.30
N THR A 98 -32.16 0.18 -10.58
CA THR A 98 -33.48 0.77 -10.62
C THR A 98 -34.20 0.18 -11.82
N ALA A 99 -34.53 -1.10 -11.75
CA ALA A 99 -35.67 -1.64 -12.44
C ALA A 99 -36.84 -1.32 -11.52
N CYS A 100 -37.36 -0.09 -11.65
CA CYS A 100 -38.80 0.08 -11.56
C CYS A 100 -39.39 -0.90 -12.59
N ALA A 101 -39.69 -2.11 -12.13
CA ALA A 101 -40.54 -3.00 -12.89
C ALA A 101 -41.89 -2.29 -13.01
N ALA A 102 -42.29 -2.07 -14.26
CA ALA A 102 -43.64 -1.68 -14.61
C ALA A 102 -44.65 -2.61 -13.91
N GLY A 103 -45.75 -2.03 -13.43
CA GLY A 103 -46.86 -2.73 -12.79
C GLY A 103 -47.79 -1.76 -12.10
#